data_AF-A0AAU6S9E2-F1
#
_entry.id   AF-A0AAU6S9E2-F1
#
_cell.length_a   1.000
_cell.length_b   1.000
_cell.length_c   1.000
_cell.angle_alpha   90.00
_cell.angle_beta   90.00
_cell.angle_gamma   90.00
#
_symmetry.space_group_name_H-M   'P 1'
#
loop_
_entity.id
_entity.type
_entity.pdbx_description
1 polymer ?
#
loop_
_entity_poly.entity_id
_entity_poly.type
_entity_poly.pdbx_seq_one_letter_code
_entity_poly.pdbx_strand_id
1 'polypeptide(L)'
;MIKGFKEFILRGNVIDLAVAVVIGAAFTAVVNAIVSSIINPIIALVWKPDENGNIGITVNGLWGPVTFPISDLINAIIAFFAVAIVVYFVFVHPMNVLKERAAAKAGLTEADEEPKLPTEQEILVQIRDILEKQKS
;
A
#
# COMPACT_ATOMS: atom_id res chain seq x y z
N MET A 1 -28.43 18.18 -13.18
CA MET A 1 -27.49 17.06 -12.96
C MET A 1 -26.03 17.53 -12.88
N ILE A 2 -25.50 18.25 -13.88
CA ILE A 2 -24.10 18.74 -13.87
C ILE A 2 -23.76 19.63 -12.65
N LYS A 3 -24.69 20.49 -12.22
CA LYS A 3 -24.51 21.34 -11.03
C LYS A 3 -24.42 20.54 -9.72
N GLY A 4 -25.32 19.57 -9.54
CA GLY A 4 -25.32 18.67 -8.37
C GLY A 4 -24.15 17.68 -8.35
N PHE A 5 -23.65 17.28 -9.52
CA PHE A 5 -22.43 16.45 -9.63
C PHE A 5 -21.18 17.24 -9.22
N LYS A 6 -21.09 18.52 -9.63
CA LYS A 6 -20.01 19.43 -9.19
C LYS A 6 -20.06 19.64 -7.67
N GLU A 7 -21.23 19.88 -7.07
CA GLU A 7 -21.40 20.00 -5.61
C GLU A 7 -21.08 18.70 -4.86
N PHE A 8 -21.30 17.54 -5.47
CA PHE A 8 -20.92 16.24 -4.90
C PHE A 8 -19.41 16.03 -4.88
N ILE A 9 -18.71 16.32 -5.98
CA ILE A 9 -17.25 16.22 -6.08
C ILE A 9 -16.55 17.25 -5.19
N LEU A 10 -17.08 18.47 -5.10
CA LEU A 10 -16.51 19.52 -4.24
C LEU A 10 -16.62 19.23 -2.74
N ARG A 11 -17.32 18.16 -2.35
CA ARG A 11 -17.28 17.61 -1.00
C ARG A 11 -15.91 16.92 -0.84
N GLY A 12 -14.87 17.72 -0.54
CA GLY A 12 -13.43 17.42 -0.72
C GLY A 12 -12.94 16.00 -0.39
N ASN A 13 -13.56 15.33 0.59
CA ASN A 13 -13.30 13.93 0.93
C ASN A 13 -13.42 12.95 -0.27
N VAL A 14 -14.27 13.24 -1.26
CA VAL A 14 -14.45 12.38 -2.45
C VAL A 14 -13.30 12.52 -3.44
N ILE A 15 -12.75 13.73 -3.59
CA ILE A 15 -11.62 13.98 -4.51
C ILE A 15 -10.38 13.28 -3.98
N ASP A 16 -10.07 13.44 -2.68
CA ASP A 16 -8.88 12.84 -2.09
C ASP A 16 -8.94 11.31 -2.13
N LEU A 17 -10.12 10.74 -1.85
CA LEU A 17 -10.36 9.30 -2.00
C LEU A 17 -10.21 8.85 -3.46
N ALA A 18 -10.79 9.58 -4.41
CA ALA A 18 -10.69 9.23 -5.83
C ALA A 18 -9.24 9.26 -6.32
N VAL A 19 -8.48 10.28 -5.93
CA VAL A 19 -7.05 10.40 -6.26
C VAL A 19 -6.26 9.26 -5.65
N ALA A 20 -6.50 8.93 -4.37
CA ALA A 20 -5.83 7.82 -3.70
C ALA A 20 -6.06 6.48 -4.43
N VAL A 21 -7.30 6.19 -4.85
CA VAL A 21 -7.64 4.96 -5.57
C VAL A 21 -6.99 4.91 -6.95
N VAL A 22 -7.03 6.01 -7.71
CA VAL A 22 -6.44 6.07 -9.06
C VAL A 22 -4.92 5.91 -9.01
N ILE A 23 -4.25 6.60 -8.09
CA ILE A 23 -2.80 6.51 -7.92
C ILE A 23 -2.42 5.10 -7.44
N GLY A 24 -3.16 4.52 -6.48
CA GLY A 24 -2.94 3.16 -6.01
C GLY A 24 -3.04 2.11 -7.13
N ALA A 25 -4.04 2.25 -8.01
CA ALA A 25 -4.22 1.36 -9.16
C ALA A 25 -3.08 1.51 -10.18
N ALA A 26 -2.72 2.75 -10.53
CA ALA A 26 -1.63 3.03 -11.47
C ALA A 26 -0.28 2.50 -10.95
N PHE A 27 0.00 2.68 -9.66
CA PHE A 27 1.23 2.19 -9.05
C PHE A 27 1.29 0.65 -9.05
N THR A 28 0.18 -0.01 -8.69
CA THR A 28 0.09 -1.48 -8.75
C THR A 28 0.39 -2.00 -10.16
N ALA A 29 -0.10 -1.31 -11.20
CA ALA A 29 0.19 -1.67 -12.58
C ALA A 29 1.69 -1.55 -12.93
N VAL A 30 2.37 -0.49 -12.48
CA VAL A 30 3.83 -0.31 -12.68
C VAL A 30 4.60 -1.43 -12.01
N VAL A 31 4.28 -1.76 -10.76
CA VAL A 31 4.98 -2.81 -10.05
C VAL A 31 4.73 -4.18 -10.69
N ASN A 32 3.50 -4.48 -11.07
CA ASN A 32 3.18 -5.72 -11.78
C ASN A 32 3.95 -5.83 -13.10
N ALA A 33 4.14 -4.72 -13.83
CA ALA A 33 4.94 -4.70 -15.05
C ALA A 33 6.42 -5.00 -14.77
N ILE A 34 6.99 -4.49 -13.68
CA ILE A 34 8.36 -4.78 -13.26
C ILE A 34 8.50 -6.27 -12.89
N VAL A 35 7.56 -6.79 -12.11
CA VAL A 35 7.53 -8.20 -11.74
C VAL A 35 7.44 -9.09 -12.98
N SER A 36 6.48 -8.82 -13.86
CA SER A 36 6.27 -9.64 -15.06
C SER A 36 7.43 -9.57 -16.05
N SER A 37 8.11 -8.43 -16.14
CA SER A 37 9.19 -8.19 -17.12
C SER A 37 10.58 -8.58 -16.61
N ILE A 38 10.81 -8.59 -15.29
CA ILE A 38 12.13 -8.84 -14.71
C ILE A 38 12.13 -10.06 -13.80
N ILE A 39 11.19 -10.14 -12.86
CA ILE A 39 11.16 -11.21 -11.85
C ILE A 39 10.72 -12.53 -12.47
N ASN A 40 9.64 -12.55 -13.26
CA ASN A 40 9.13 -13.77 -13.88
C ASN A 40 10.17 -14.45 -14.80
N PRO A 41 10.90 -13.72 -15.68
CA PRO A 41 11.95 -14.32 -16.49
C PRO A 41 13.11 -14.90 -15.69
N ILE A 42 13.49 -14.26 -14.57
CA ILE A 42 14.54 -14.77 -13.68
C ILE A 42 14.10 -16.07 -13.00
N ILE A 43 12.84 -16.13 -12.55
CA ILE A 43 12.27 -17.36 -11.98
C ILE A 43 12.23 -18.47 -13.03
N ALA A 44 11.79 -18.16 -14.25
CA ALA A 44 11.71 -19.11 -15.36
C ALA A 44 13.10 -19.60 -15.83
N LEU A 45 14.18 -18.86 -15.53
CA LEU A 45 15.55 -19.32 -15.78
C LEU A 45 15.99 -20.40 -14.79
N VAL A 46 15.57 -20.28 -13.52
CA VAL A 46 15.92 -21.22 -12.45
C VAL A 46 15.00 -22.44 -12.46
N TRP A 47 13.77 -22.28 -12.94
CA TRP A 47 12.73 -23.31 -12.97
C TRP A 47 12.34 -23.64 -14.41
N LYS A 48 12.64 -24.86 -14.88
CA LYS A 48 12.37 -25.29 -16.25
C LYS A 48 10.84 -25.47 -16.46
N PRO A 49 10.19 -24.71 -17.37
CA PRO A 49 8.79 -24.93 -17.73
C PRO A 49 8.61 -26.28 -18.46
N ASP A 50 7.43 -26.89 -18.36
CA ASP A 50 7.03 -27.99 -19.24
C ASP A 50 6.88 -27.49 -20.70
N GLU A 51 6.65 -28.41 -21.65
CA GLU A 51 6.49 -28.09 -23.08
C GLU A 51 5.35 -27.08 -23.38
N ASN A 52 4.48 -26.81 -22.40
CA ASN A 52 3.37 -25.86 -22.49
C ASN A 52 3.61 -24.58 -21.66
N GLY A 53 4.81 -24.38 -21.09
CA GLY A 53 5.16 -23.21 -20.29
C GLY A 53 4.67 -23.27 -18.83
N ASN A 54 4.12 -24.40 -18.38
CA ASN A 54 3.62 -24.57 -17.02
C ASN A 54 4.65 -25.32 -16.16
N ILE A 55 4.88 -24.85 -14.94
CA ILE A 55 5.66 -25.61 -13.94
C ILE A 55 4.64 -26.15 -12.94
N GLY A 56 4.23 -27.40 -13.13
CA GLY A 56 3.15 -27.98 -12.35
C GLY A 56 3.18 -29.51 -12.36
N ILE A 57 2.68 -30.12 -11.29
CA ILE A 57 2.47 -31.56 -11.25
C ILE A 57 1.21 -31.83 -12.08
N THR A 58 1.37 -32.47 -13.23
CA THR A 58 0.25 -33.02 -14.00
C THR A 58 -0.18 -34.33 -13.36
N VAL A 59 -1.37 -34.32 -12.76
CA VAL A 59 -1.96 -35.54 -12.19
C VAL A 59 -3.03 -36.00 -13.16
N ASN A 60 -2.94 -37.24 -13.64
CA ASN A 60 -3.96 -37.80 -14.53
C ASN A 60 -5.22 -38.10 -13.70
N GLY A 61 -6.25 -37.28 -13.85
CA GLY A 61 -7.54 -37.47 -13.18
C GLY A 61 -8.42 -38.47 -13.94
N LEU A 62 -9.50 -38.90 -13.29
CA LEU A 62 -10.50 -39.81 -13.89
C LEU A 62 -11.17 -39.27 -15.17
N TRP A 63 -11.06 -37.96 -15.44
CA TRP A 63 -11.74 -37.24 -16.52
C TRP A 63 -10.76 -36.49 -17.45
N GLY A 64 -9.46 -36.75 -17.33
CA GLY A 64 -8.40 -36.09 -18.12
C GLY A 64 -7.24 -35.58 -17.25
N PRO A 65 -6.16 -35.09 -17.88
CA PRO A 65 -5.01 -34.52 -17.17
C PRO A 65 -5.41 -33.22 -16.46
N VAL A 66 -5.14 -33.14 -15.16
CA VAL A 66 -5.31 -31.92 -14.36
C VAL A 66 -3.93 -31.38 -14.01
N THR A 67 -3.60 -30.20 -14.54
CA THR A 67 -2.35 -29.50 -14.24
C THR A 67 -2.58 -28.60 -13.02
N PHE A 68 -1.82 -28.80 -11.94
CA PHE A 68 -1.76 -27.85 -10.84
C PHE A 68 -0.63 -26.84 -11.10
N PRO A 69 -0.92 -25.57 -11.43
CA PRO A 69 0.11 -24.56 -11.69
C PRO A 69 0.70 -24.06 -10.37
N ILE A 70 1.58 -24.86 -9.78
CA ILE A 70 2.32 -24.49 -8.56
C ILE A 70 3.28 -23.32 -8.88
N SER A 71 3.74 -23.19 -10.13
CA SER A 71 4.49 -22.03 -10.64
C SER A 71 3.76 -20.73 -10.37
N ASP A 72 2.50 -20.64 -10.77
CA ASP A 72 1.75 -19.39 -10.72
C ASP A 72 1.56 -18.92 -9.28
N LEU A 73 1.37 -19.86 -8.36
CA LEU A 73 1.27 -19.58 -6.93
C LEU A 73 2.60 -19.05 -6.37
N ILE A 74 3.71 -19.72 -6.66
CA ILE A 74 5.04 -19.29 -6.20
C ILE A 74 5.39 -17.94 -6.81
N ASN A 75 5.09 -17.76 -8.09
CA ASN A 75 5.30 -16.50 -8.80
C ASN A 75 4.47 -15.37 -8.18
N ALA A 76 3.20 -15.61 -7.86
CA ALA A 76 2.34 -14.63 -7.20
C ALA A 76 2.86 -14.25 -5.79
N ILE A 77 3.42 -15.21 -5.05
CA ILE A 77 4.03 -14.93 -3.74
C ILE A 77 5.28 -14.07 -3.89
N ILE A 78 6.17 -14.39 -4.84
CA ILE A 78 7.38 -13.60 -5.09
C ILE A 78 6.99 -12.20 -5.60
N ALA A 79 6.00 -12.10 -6.49
CA ALA A 79 5.42 -10.85 -6.96
C ALA A 79 4.93 -9.98 -5.79
N PHE A 80 4.18 -10.56 -4.86
CA PHE A 80 3.68 -9.87 -3.67
C PHE A 80 4.82 -9.32 -2.81
N PHE A 81 5.86 -10.11 -2.54
CA PHE A 81 7.02 -9.64 -1.77
C PHE A 81 7.82 -8.58 -2.52
N ALA A 82 8.00 -8.72 -3.84
CA ALA A 82 8.66 -7.71 -4.65
C ALA A 82 7.91 -6.37 -4.59
N VAL A 83 6.57 -6.39 -4.68
CA VAL A 83 5.73 -5.20 -4.52
C VAL A 83 5.92 -4.59 -3.14
N ALA A 84 5.83 -5.39 -2.08
CA ALA A 84 5.99 -4.93 -0.71
C ALA A 84 7.35 -4.26 -0.49
N ILE A 85 8.43 -4.85 -1.02
CA ILE A 85 9.80 -4.29 -0.92
C ILE A 85 9.90 -2.95 -1.64
N VAL A 86 9.39 -2.85 -2.88
CA VAL A 86 9.43 -1.61 -3.65
C VAL A 86 8.62 -0.52 -2.97
N VAL A 87 7.41 -0.81 -2.51
CA VAL A 87 6.56 0.15 -1.77
C VAL A 87 7.27 0.62 -0.50
N TYR A 88 7.83 -0.32 0.26
CA TYR A 88 8.53 0.00 1.50
C TYR A 88 9.74 0.89 1.24
N PHE A 89 10.57 0.56 0.26
CA PHE A 89 11.80 1.32 0.01
C PHE A 89 11.54 2.68 -0.64
N VAL A 90 10.53 2.79 -1.51
CA VAL A 90 10.24 4.03 -2.26
C VAL A 90 9.35 5.00 -1.48
N PHE A 91 8.43 4.52 -0.65
CA PHE A 91 7.51 5.39 0.09
C PHE A 91 7.76 5.36 1.59
N VAL A 92 7.77 4.18 2.21
CA VAL A 92 7.82 4.07 3.67
C VAL A 92 9.16 4.53 4.20
N HIS A 93 10.27 4.04 3.65
CA HIS A 93 11.61 4.36 4.09
C HIS A 93 11.95 5.86 3.99
N PRO A 94 11.77 6.56 2.86
CA PRO A 94 12.05 8.00 2.80
C PRO A 94 11.11 8.80 3.68
N MET A 95 9.84 8.39 3.81
CA MET A 95 8.92 9.04 4.75
C MET A 95 9.40 8.89 6.19
N ASN A 96 9.89 7.70 6.58
CA ASN A 96 10.44 7.45 7.90
C ASN A 96 11.70 8.27 8.15
N VAL A 97 12.63 8.30 7.19
CA VAL A 97 13.88 9.08 7.27
C VAL A 97 13.62 10.59 7.33
N LEU A 98 12.63 11.10 6.59
CA LEU A 98 12.25 12.51 6.66
C LEU A 98 11.60 12.85 8.00
N LYS A 99 10.75 11.97 8.53
CA LYS A 99 10.15 12.11 9.87
C LYS A 99 11.23 12.09 10.96
N GLU A 100 12.16 11.15 10.91
CA GLU A 100 13.32 11.07 11.82
C GLU A 100 14.20 12.33 11.75
N ARG A 101 14.48 12.84 10.55
CA ARG A 101 15.26 14.09 10.37
C ARG A 101 14.52 15.33 10.84
N ALA A 102 13.19 15.38 10.69
CA ALA A 102 12.35 16.45 11.20
C ALA A 102 12.29 16.41 12.74
N ALA A 103 12.12 15.23 13.33
CA ALA A 103 12.14 15.01 14.78
C ALA A 103 13.51 15.34 15.39
N ALA A 104 14.61 14.93 14.74
CA ALA A 104 15.97 15.25 15.16
C ALA A 104 16.27 16.76 15.08
N LYS A 105 15.72 17.49 14.09
CA LYS A 105 15.80 18.96 14.02
C LYS A 105 14.96 19.67 15.08
N ALA A 106 13.88 19.03 15.55
CA ALA A 106 13.00 19.56 16.59
C ALA A 106 13.47 19.22 18.02
N GLY A 107 14.53 18.41 18.19
CA GLY A 107 15.06 18.04 19.50
C GLY A 107 14.16 17.11 20.31
N LEU A 108 13.18 16.47 19.67
CA LEU A 108 12.24 15.54 20.31
C LEU A 108 12.76 14.12 20.12
N THR A 109 13.19 13.49 21.21
CA THR A 109 13.55 12.07 21.26
C THR A 109 12.30 11.22 21.00
N GLU A 110 12.36 10.38 19.96
CA GLU A 110 11.56 9.23 19.47
C GLU A 110 10.23 8.76 20.14
N ALA A 111 9.61 9.47 21.08
CA ALA A 111 8.46 9.00 21.86
C ALA A 111 7.22 9.88 21.77
N ASP A 112 7.29 11.06 21.14
CA ASP A 112 6.07 11.82 20.84
C ASP A 112 5.70 11.57 19.39
N GLU A 113 4.57 10.88 19.24
CA GLU A 113 3.75 10.88 18.03
C GLU A 113 3.77 12.28 17.41
N GLU A 114 3.68 12.34 16.07
CA GLU A 114 3.49 13.57 15.29
C GLU A 114 2.79 14.65 16.12
N PRO A 115 3.14 15.95 16.00
CA PRO A 115 2.21 16.98 16.40
C PRO A 115 1.00 16.87 15.45
N LYS A 116 0.14 15.89 15.71
CA LYS A 116 -1.28 15.94 15.41
C LYS A 116 -1.64 17.27 16.04
N LEU A 117 -1.87 18.26 15.17
CA LEU A 117 -2.63 19.45 15.54
C LEU A 117 -3.70 18.97 16.52
N PRO A 118 -3.78 19.55 17.73
CA PRO A 118 -4.56 18.97 18.81
C PRO A 118 -5.91 18.63 18.23
N THR A 119 -6.19 17.34 18.24
CA THR A 119 -7.37 16.78 17.60
C THR A 119 -8.57 17.53 18.18
N GLU A 120 -9.68 17.69 17.44
CA GLU A 120 -10.82 18.46 17.96
C GLU A 120 -11.24 17.95 19.36
N GLN A 121 -11.05 16.66 19.64
CA GLN A 121 -11.25 16.08 20.97
C GLN A 121 -10.28 16.63 22.03
N GLU A 122 -8.99 16.81 21.73
CA GLU A 122 -7.98 17.36 22.65
C GLU A 122 -8.21 18.84 22.93
N ILE A 123 -8.65 19.61 21.92
CA ILE A 123 -9.07 21.00 22.11
C ILE A 123 -10.30 21.06 23.01
N LEU A 124 -11.29 20.18 22.82
CA LEU A 124 -12.48 20.13 23.68
C LEU A 124 -12.16 19.74 25.13
N VAL A 125 -11.18 18.85 25.34
CA VAL A 125 -10.66 18.51 26.67
C VAL A 125 -10.00 19.73 27.32
N GLN A 126 -9.15 20.45 26.59
CA GLN A 126 -8.52 21.67 27.09
C GLN A 126 -9.55 22.75 27.43
N ILE A 127 -10.59 22.92 26.60
CA ILE A 127 -11.69 23.86 26.88
C ILE A 127 -12.46 23.45 28.14
N ARG A 128 -12.78 22.16 28.32
CA ARG A 128 -13.42 21.67 29.55
C ARG A 128 -12.59 22.01 30.78
N ASP A 129 -11.29 21.72 30.73
CA ASP A 129 -10.39 21.92 31.87
C ASP A 129 -10.21 23.41 32.21
N ILE A 130 -10.23 24.29 31.20
CA ILE A 130 -10.23 25.76 31.38
C ILE A 130 -11.56 26.23 31.99
N LEU A 131 -12.70 25.69 31.55
CA LEU A 131 -14.01 26.03 32.09
C LEU A 131 -14.20 25.57 33.54
N GLU A 132 -13.67 24.40 33.91
CA GLU A 132 -13.68 23.93 35.30
C GLU A 132 -12.86 24.85 36.21
N LYS A 133 -11.69 25.32 35.74
CA LYS A 133 -10.86 26.30 36.46
C LYS A 133 -11.52 27.67 36.62
N GLN A 134 -12.37 28.09 35.68
CA GLN A 134 -13.11 29.36 35.78
C GLN A 134 -14.35 29.29 36.67
N LYS A 135 -14.86 28.07 36.95
CA LYS A 135 -16.06 27.85 37.77
C LYS A 135 -15.74 27.69 39.27
N SER A 136 -14.45 27.66 39.62
CA SER A 136 -13.94 27.80 40.99
C SER A 136 -13.52 29.23 41.27
#